data_AF-A0A3A4ZTK3-F1
#
_entry.id   AF-A0A3A4ZTK3-F1
#
_cell.length_a   1.000
_cell.length_b   1.000
_cell.length_c   1.000
_cell.angle_alpha   90.00
_cell.angle_beta   90.00
_cell.angle_gamma   90.00
#
_symmetry.space_group_name_H-M   'P 1'
#
loop_
_entity.id
_entity.type
_entity.pdbx_description
1 polymer ?
#
loop_
_entity_poly.entity_id
_entity_poly.type
_entity_poly.pdbx_seq_one_letter_code
_entity_poly.pdbx_strand_id
1 'polypeptide(L)' 'MTEENIVVIDASLAAMWVLTETYTTRALALAEEWAHSEVRMIAPGLILAEITNVLHKRVVRR' A
#
# COMPACT_ATOMS: atom_id res chain seq x y z
N MET A 1 9.70 27.09 4.92
CA MET A 1 9.24 25.89 4.21
C MET A 1 8.97 24.85 5.28
N THR A 2 7.71 24.54 5.56
CA THR A 2 7.37 23.34 6.34
C THR A 2 7.69 22.14 5.46
N GLU A 3 8.50 21.20 5.94
CA GLU A 3 8.76 19.95 5.22
C GLU A 3 7.43 19.19 5.10
N GLU A 4 6.98 18.91 3.87
CA GLU A 4 5.83 18.02 3.66
C GLU A 4 6.22 16.61 4.13
N ASN A 5 5.42 16.03 5.01
CA ASN A 5 5.62 14.64 5.46
C ASN A 5 5.06 13.70 4.38
N ILE A 6 5.92 13.29 3.45
CA ILE A 6 5.55 12.46 2.30
C ILE A 6 6.12 11.06 2.45
N VAL A 7 5.29 10.05 2.20
CA VAL A 7 5.72 8.65 2.11
C VAL A 7 5.45 8.10 0.71
N VAL A 8 6.40 7.34 0.19
CA VAL A 8 6.23 6.60 -1.08
C VAL A 8 5.76 5.19 -0.75
N ILE A 9 4.60 4.83 -1.27
CA ILE A 9 3.97 3.53 -1.07
C ILE A 9 4.50 2.54 -2.10
N ASP A 10 5.09 1.45 -1.61
CA ASP A 10 5.42 0.29 -2.41
C ASP A 10 4.19 -0.61 -2.64
N ALA A 11 4.15 -1.32 -3.77
CA ALA A 11 3.04 -2.20 -4.12
C ALA A 11 2.83 -3.34 -3.11
N SER A 12 3.88 -3.83 -2.43
CA SER A 12 3.74 -4.87 -1.41
C SER A 12 2.98 -4.39 -0.17
N LEU A 13 3.19 -3.13 0.24
CA LEU A 13 2.42 -2.52 1.33
C LEU A 13 0.95 -2.34 0.92
N ALA A 14 0.72 -1.79 -0.27
CA ALA A 14 -0.63 -1.59 -0.79
C ALA A 14 -1.40 -2.90 -1.02
N ALA A 15 -0.70 -3.99 -1.40
CA ALA A 15 -1.30 -5.31 -1.53
C ALA A 15 -1.89 -5.81 -0.20
N MET A 16 -1.23 -5.52 0.93
CA MET A 16 -1.72 -5.90 2.26
C MET A 16 -2.97 -5.14 2.71
N TRP A 17 -3.34 -4.04 2.05
CA TRP A 17 -4.61 -3.33 2.30
C TRP A 17 -5.81 -4.04 1.68
N VAL A 18 -5.58 -4.84 0.65
CA VAL A 18 -6.63 -5.53 -0.12
C VAL A 18 -6.56 -7.06 -0.02
N LEU A 19 -5.48 -7.60 0.53
CA LEU A 19 -5.24 -9.03 0.74
C LEU A 19 -4.86 -9.34 2.19
N THR A 20 -5.31 -10.49 2.69
CA THR A 20 -4.87 -11.03 3.98
C THR A 20 -3.51 -11.73 3.82
N GLU A 21 -2.50 -11.16 4.45
CA GLU A 21 -1.08 -11.55 4.44
C GLU A 21 -0.52 -11.44 5.88
N THR A 22 0.74 -11.87 6.08
CA THR A 22 1.38 -11.94 7.41
C THR A 22 1.34 -10.63 8.20
N TYR A 23 1.41 -9.48 7.53
CA TYR A 23 1.47 -8.17 8.20
C TYR A 23 0.24 -7.28 7.94
N THR A 24 -0.89 -7.85 7.50
CA THR A 24 -2.11 -7.09 7.19
C THR A 24 -2.55 -6.16 8.32
N THR A 25 -2.58 -6.63 9.57
CA THR A 25 -2.98 -5.78 10.71
C THR A 25 -2.09 -4.55 10.85
N ARG A 26 -0.77 -4.71 10.67
CA ARG A 26 0.18 -3.59 10.76
C ARG A 26 0.04 -2.65 9.55
N ALA A 27 -0.16 -3.19 8.36
CA ALA A 27 -0.35 -2.40 7.14
C ALA A 27 -1.62 -1.54 7.19
N LEU A 28 -2.71 -2.08 7.74
CA LEU A 28 -3.96 -1.35 7.92
C LEU A 28 -3.84 -0.27 9.00
N ALA A 29 -3.24 -0.58 10.14
CA ALA A 29 -3.00 0.41 11.20
C ALA A 29 -2.14 1.58 10.71
N LEU A 30 -1.12 1.30 9.89
CA LEU A 30 -0.26 2.33 9.31
C LEU A 30 -1.00 3.21 8.30
N ALA A 31 -1.85 2.61 7.46
CA ALA A 31 -2.70 3.38 6.55
C ALA A 31 -3.71 4.26 7.29
N GLU A 32 -4.27 3.75 8.39
CA GLU A 32 -5.16 4.51 9.27
C GLU A 32 -4.42 5.68 9.94
N GLU A 33 -3.23 5.44 10.51
CA GLU A 33 -2.38 6.47 11.10
C GLU A 33 -2.06 7.59 10.09
N TRP A 34 -1.63 7.23 8.87
CA TRP A 34 -1.31 8.19 7.82
C TRP A 34 -2.53 8.93 7.29
N ALA A 35 -3.70 8.28 7.24
CA ALA A 35 -4.94 8.93 6.84
C ALA A 35 -5.44 9.98 7.86
N HIS A 36 -5.12 9.79 9.15
CA HIS A 36 -5.47 10.73 10.22
C HIS A 36 -4.37 11.76 10.52
N SER A 37 -3.18 11.59 9.95
CA SER A 37 -2.04 12.49 10.11
C SER A 37 -1.88 13.36 8.86
N GLU A 38 -1.09 14.44 8.94
CA GLU A 38 -0.71 15.23 7.76
C GLU A 38 0.36 14.52 6.90
N VAL A 39 0.20 13.20 6.69
CA VAL A 39 1.12 12.37 5.89
C VAL A 39 0.54 12.19 4.49
N ARG A 40 1.22 12.73 3.50
CA ARG A 40 0.84 12.58 2.10
C ARG A 40 1.40 11.26 1.55
N MET A 41 0.50 10.34 1.22
CA MET A 41 0.86 9.09 0.53
C MET A 41 0.95 9.33 -0.98
N ILE A 42 2.10 9.02 -1.58
CA ILE A 42 2.31 8.98 -3.03
C ILE A 42 2.76 7.58 -3.47
N ALA A 43 2.65 7.27 -4.75
CA ALA A 43 3.09 5.98 -5.27
C ALA A 43 3.70 6.12 -6.67
N PRO A 44 4.60 5.20 -7.08
CA PRO A 44 5.03 5.09 -8.47
C PRO A 44 3.84 4.84 -9.39
N GLY A 45 3.86 5.39 -10.61
CA GLY A 45 2.79 5.19 -11.60
C GLY A 45 2.53 3.72 -11.97
N LEU A 46 3.49 2.83 -11.67
CA LEU A 46 3.38 1.39 -11.90
C LEU A 46 2.55 0.65 -10.82
N ILE A 47 2.16 1.30 -9.72
CA ILE A 47 1.48 0.65 -8.60
C ILE A 47 0.21 -0.10 -9.02
N LEU A 48 -0.53 0.43 -10.00
CA LEU A 48 -1.72 -0.21 -10.55
C LEU A 48 -1.36 -1.53 -11.26
N ALA A 49 -0.30 -1.55 -12.05
CA ALA A 49 0.15 -2.75 -12.75
C ALA A 49 0.69 -3.81 -11.78
N GLU A 50 1.39 -3.39 -10.73
CA GLU A 50 1.97 -4.30 -9.74
C GLU A 50 0.90 -4.95 -8.86
N ILE A 51 -0.04 -4.15 -8.32
CA ILE A 51 -1.14 -4.68 -7.50
C ILE A 51 -2.02 -5.62 -8.33
N THR A 52 -2.39 -5.23 -9.55
CA THR A 52 -3.22 -6.09 -10.42
C THR A 52 -2.50 -7.39 -10.79
N ASN A 53 -1.18 -7.37 -11.03
CA ASN A 53 -0.39 -8.58 -11.26
C ASN A 53 -0.33 -9.49 -10.03
N VAL A 54 -0.21 -8.93 -8.82
CA VAL A 54 -0.26 -9.69 -7.56
C VAL A 54 -1.62 -10.38 -7.40
N LEU A 55 -2.72 -9.65 -7.61
CA LEU A 55 -4.08 -10.19 -7.57
C LEU A 55 -4.29 -11.30 -8.63
N HIS A 56 -3.85 -11.06 -9.86
CA HIS A 56 -3.92 -12.04 -10.95
C HIS A 56 -3.16 -13.32 -10.61
N LYS A 57 -1.92 -13.22 -10.13
CA LYS A 57 -1.12 -14.38 -9.70
C LYS A 57 -1.79 -15.15 -8.57
N ARG A 58 -2.48 -14.48 -7.65
CA ARG A 58 -3.20 -15.13 -6.54
C ARG A 58 -4.39 -15.95 -7.00
N VAL A 59 -5.07 -15.52 -8.06
CA VAL A 59 -6.20 -16.24 -8.66
C VAL A 59 -5.71 -17.39 -9.55
N VAL A 60 -4.71 -17.14 -10.39
CA VAL A 60 -4.25 -18.11 -11.40
C VAL A 60 -3.35 -19.20 -10.83
N ARG A 61 -2.56 -18.92 -9.79
CA ARG A 61 -1.66 -19.91 -9.17
C ARG A 61 -2.33 -20.73 -8.05
N ARG A 62 -3.65 -20.90 -8.10
CA ARG A 62 -4.34 -21.86 -7.22
C ARG A 62 -4.08 -23.29 -7.65
#